data_AF-A0A7J4Q0R6-F1
#
_entry.id   AF-A0A7J4Q0R6-F1
#
_cell.length_a   1.000
_cell.length_b   1.000
_cell.length_c   1.000
_cell.angle_alpha   90.00
_cell.angle_beta   90.00
_cell.angle_gamma   90.00
#
_symmetry.space_group_name_H-M   'P 1'
#
loop_
_entity.id
_entity.type
_entity.pdbx_description
1 polymer ?
#
loop_
_entity_poly.entity_id
_entity_poly.type
_entity_poly.pdbx_seq_one_letter_code
_entity_poly.pdbx_strand_id
1 'polypeptide(L)'
;MRIVHLKDLGDNPRASMSGARWLVLKADEIAHSTTLLMFTELDDILVAVDHRGSRPEPGLWQRAVHFIMIDGTTADAETFRRTSGITKVVAGSSEALVQHLW
;
A
#
# COMPACT_ATOMS: atom_id res chain seq x y z
N MET A 1 -12.59 -11.40 2.13
CA MET A 1 -11.86 -10.42 1.29
C MET A 1 -10.58 -11.06 0.78
N ARG A 2 -10.30 -11.03 -0.53
CA ARG A 2 -9.07 -11.61 -1.09
C ARG A 2 -7.95 -10.57 -1.06
N ILE A 3 -6.82 -10.94 -0.46
CA ILE A 3 -5.61 -10.12 -0.32
C ILE A 3 -4.50 -10.84 -1.08
N VAL A 4 -3.71 -10.10 -1.86
CA VAL A 4 -2.56 -10.63 -2.58
C VAL A 4 -1.32 -9.83 -2.23
N HIS A 5 -0.18 -10.52 -2.15
CA HIS A 5 1.13 -9.90 -2.01
C HIS A 5 1.91 -9.99 -3.33
N LEU A 6 2.92 -9.14 -3.51
CA LEU A 6 3.76 -9.14 -4.71
C LEU A 6 4.32 -10.53 -5.05
N LYS A 7 4.80 -11.25 -4.03
CA LYS A 7 5.33 -12.61 -4.14
C LYS A 7 4.33 -13.65 -4.68
N ASP A 8 3.03 -13.37 -4.61
CA ASP A 8 1.96 -14.30 -5.02
C ASP A 8 1.56 -14.11 -6.49
N LEU A 9 2.11 -13.10 -7.19
CA LEU A 9 1.62 -12.68 -8.50
C LEU A 9 2.18 -13.49 -9.68
N GLY A 10 3.36 -14.11 -9.53
CA GLY A 10 4.00 -14.93 -10.55
C GLY A 10 4.22 -14.20 -11.89
N ASP A 11 4.20 -14.96 -12.99
CA ASP A 11 4.53 -14.45 -14.34
C ASP A 11 3.39 -13.68 -15.02
N ASN A 12 2.15 -13.78 -14.51
CA ASN A 12 1.01 -13.01 -15.02
C ASN A 12 0.31 -12.24 -13.89
N PRO A 13 0.89 -11.11 -13.44
CA PRO A 13 0.40 -10.40 -12.27
C PRO A 13 -1.03 -9.92 -12.40
N ARG A 14 -1.44 -9.46 -13.59
CA ARG A 14 -2.80 -8.95 -13.80
C ARG A 14 -3.84 -10.05 -13.63
N ALA A 15 -3.61 -11.23 -14.23
CA ALA A 15 -4.51 -12.36 -14.05
C ALA A 15 -4.54 -12.83 -12.58
N SER A 16 -3.37 -12.88 -11.92
CA SER A 16 -3.24 -13.28 -10.52
C SER A 16 -3.97 -12.33 -9.55
N MET A 17 -4.07 -11.04 -9.89
CA MET A 17 -4.80 -10.04 -9.12
C MET A 17 -6.32 -10.08 -9.33
N SER A 18 -6.85 -10.84 -10.30
CA SER A 18 -8.28 -10.88 -10.60
C SER A 18 -9.14 -11.24 -9.37
N GLY A 19 -10.11 -10.40 -9.04
CA GLY A 19 -10.98 -10.58 -7.87
C GLY A 19 -10.29 -10.35 -6.52
N ALA A 20 -9.05 -9.87 -6.49
CA ALA A 20 -8.45 -9.36 -5.26
C ALA A 20 -9.08 -8.02 -4.88
N ARG A 21 -9.22 -7.78 -3.58
CA ARG A 21 -9.62 -6.46 -3.06
C ARG A 21 -8.41 -5.62 -2.68
N TRP A 22 -7.34 -6.26 -2.22
CA TRP A 22 -6.14 -5.59 -1.75
C TRP A 22 -4.87 -6.18 -2.37
N LEU A 23 -4.01 -5.29 -2.86
CA LEU A 23 -2.59 -5.54 -3.06
C LEU A 23 -1.83 -4.99 -1.85
N VAL A 24 -1.07 -5.84 -1.18
CA VAL A 24 -0.21 -5.47 -0.04
C VAL A 24 1.25 -5.49 -0.45
N LEU A 25 1.93 -4.36 -0.28
CA LEU A 25 3.34 -4.17 -0.61
C LEU A 25 4.15 -3.77 0.63
N LYS A 26 5.44 -4.06 0.59
CA LYS A 26 6.46 -3.46 1.46
C LYS A 26 7.05 -2.19 0.83
N ALA A 27 7.70 -1.36 1.64
CA ALA A 27 8.36 -0.13 1.18
C ALA A 27 9.30 -0.34 -0.03
N ASP A 28 10.14 -1.37 0.03
CA ASP A 28 11.13 -1.71 -0.99
C ASP A 28 10.51 -2.25 -2.29
N GLU A 29 9.28 -2.75 -2.22
CA GLU A 29 8.55 -3.29 -3.37
C GLU A 29 7.90 -2.18 -4.22
N ILE A 30 7.69 -0.98 -3.67
CA ILE A 30 6.97 0.12 -4.35
C ILE A 30 7.67 0.53 -5.65
N ALA A 31 8.99 0.74 -5.59
CA ALA A 31 9.77 1.23 -6.73
C ALA A 31 9.70 0.30 -7.96
N HIS A 32 9.48 -0.99 -7.73
CA HIS A 32 9.40 -2.02 -8.75
C HIS A 32 7.95 -2.33 -9.17
N SER A 33 6.95 -1.72 -8.53
CA SER A 33 5.54 -2.05 -8.70
C SER A 33 4.75 -1.07 -9.57
N THR A 34 5.40 -0.10 -10.23
CA THR A 34 4.72 0.95 -11.02
C THR A 34 3.67 0.42 -11.99
N THR A 35 3.99 -0.64 -12.76
CA THR A 35 3.05 -1.25 -13.70
C THR A 35 1.90 -1.97 -12.98
N LEU A 36 2.15 -2.57 -11.80
CA LEU A 36 1.11 -3.21 -10.99
C LEU A 36 0.14 -2.18 -10.43
N LEU A 37 0.66 -1.06 -9.93
CA LEU A 37 -0.15 0.05 -9.42
C LEU A 37 -1.08 0.64 -10.49
N MET A 38 -0.68 0.59 -11.78
CA MET A 38 -1.58 0.98 -12.86
C MET A 38 -2.75 -0.01 -13.02
N PHE A 39 -2.52 -1.32 -12.89
CA PHE A 39 -3.58 -2.31 -13.00
C PHE A 39 -4.55 -2.24 -11.81
N THR A 40 -4.06 -1.94 -10.61
CA THR A 40 -4.92 -1.84 -9.43
C THR A 40 -5.96 -0.73 -9.59
N GLU A 41 -5.59 0.40 -10.20
CA GLU A 41 -6.52 1.49 -10.53
C GLU A 41 -7.59 1.07 -11.56
N LEU A 42 -7.22 0.25 -12.56
CA LEU A 42 -8.14 -0.20 -13.60
C LEU A 42 -9.12 -1.28 -13.12
N ASP A 43 -8.69 -2.10 -12.18
CA ASP A 43 -9.41 -3.30 -11.74
C ASP A 43 -10.07 -3.12 -10.33
N ASP A 44 -10.19 -1.87 -9.84
CA ASP A 44 -10.75 -1.48 -8.51
C ASP A 44 -10.13 -2.23 -7.31
N ILE A 45 -8.80 -2.37 -7.35
CA ILE A 45 -8.01 -3.03 -6.31
C ILE A 45 -7.36 -1.95 -5.43
N LEU A 46 -7.59 -2.01 -4.13
CA LEU A 46 -6.98 -1.10 -3.18
C LEU A 46 -5.51 -1.48 -2.92
N VAL A 47 -4.66 -0.50 -2.69
CA VAL A 47 -3.25 -0.72 -2.39
C VAL A 47 -2.94 -0.33 -0.95
N ALA A 48 -2.34 -1.25 -0.23
CA ALA A 48 -1.81 -1.04 1.11
C ALA A 48 -0.29 -1.22 1.14
N VAL A 49 0.41 -0.35 1.87
CA VAL A 49 1.87 -0.35 1.96
C VAL A 49 2.32 -0.41 3.41
N ASP A 50 3.16 -1.39 3.75
CA ASP A 50 3.89 -1.41 5.01
C ASP A 50 5.21 -0.67 4.82
N HIS A 51 5.28 0.56 5.31
CA HIS A 51 6.44 1.44 5.19
C HIS A 51 7.19 1.61 6.52
N ARG A 52 6.88 0.79 7.53
CA ARG A 52 7.64 0.76 8.78
C ARG A 52 9.08 0.29 8.53
N GLY A 53 10.02 0.84 9.29
CA GLY A 53 11.47 0.63 9.14
C GLY A 53 12.13 1.56 8.12
N SER A 54 11.38 2.40 7.39
CA SER A 54 11.95 3.38 6.45
C SER A 54 11.09 4.64 6.35
N ARG A 55 11.70 5.74 5.88
CA ARG A 55 10.99 7.01 5.71
C ARG A 55 10.29 7.04 4.34
N PRO A 56 8.97 7.28 4.27
CA PRO A 56 8.30 7.44 3.00
C PRO A 56 8.72 8.73 2.31
N GLU A 57 9.25 8.60 1.09
CA GLU A 57 9.59 9.75 0.25
C GLU A 57 8.44 10.08 -0.73
N PRO A 58 8.18 11.37 -1.01
CA PRO A 58 7.18 11.79 -1.99
C PRO A 58 7.39 11.14 -3.36
N GLY A 59 6.31 10.70 -4.00
CA GLY A 59 6.39 10.08 -5.31
C GLY A 59 5.03 9.80 -5.94
N LEU A 60 5.03 9.47 -7.24
CA LEU A 60 3.79 9.19 -8.00
C LEU A 60 2.98 8.03 -7.42
N TRP A 61 3.65 7.07 -6.78
CA TRP A 61 3.04 5.90 -6.16
C TRP A 61 2.00 6.26 -5.08
N GLN A 62 2.15 7.41 -4.41
CA GLN A 62 1.23 7.85 -3.34
C GLN A 62 -0.20 7.98 -3.84
N ARG A 63 -0.38 8.26 -5.14
CA ARG A 63 -1.70 8.40 -5.77
C ARG A 63 -2.47 7.08 -5.88
N ALA A 64 -1.75 5.96 -5.98
CA ALA A 64 -2.35 4.63 -6.06
C ALA A 64 -2.51 3.99 -4.67
N VAL A 65 -1.87 4.55 -3.63
CA VAL A 65 -1.89 3.99 -2.27
C VAL A 65 -3.08 4.52 -1.49
N HIS A 66 -3.87 3.59 -0.99
CA HIS A 66 -5.08 3.87 -0.22
C HIS A 66 -4.80 3.78 1.28
N PHE A 67 -3.89 2.89 1.68
CA PHE A 67 -3.48 2.69 3.06
C PHE A 67 -1.97 2.58 3.19
N ILE A 68 -1.40 3.23 4.21
CA ILE A 68 0.01 3.05 4.55
C ILE A 68 0.19 2.97 6.06
N MET A 69 1.08 2.07 6.48
CA MET A 69 1.64 2.06 7.84
C MET A 69 3.03 2.66 7.84
N ILE A 70 3.29 3.54 8.80
CA ILE A 70 4.58 4.23 8.95
C ILE A 70 5.08 4.11 10.40
N ASP A 71 6.36 4.37 10.63
CA ASP A 71 6.85 4.60 11.99
C ASP A 71 6.45 5.98 12.51
N GLY A 72 6.60 6.18 13.82
CA GLY A 72 6.35 7.46 14.49
C GLY A 72 5.04 7.48 15.27
N THR A 73 4.47 8.68 15.39
CA THR A 73 3.32 8.97 16.25
C THR A 73 2.05 9.22 15.44
N THR A 74 0.90 9.23 16.11
CA THR A 74 -0.37 9.64 15.49
C THR A 74 -0.33 11.03 14.87
N ALA A 75 0.48 11.96 15.41
CA ALA A 75 0.67 13.29 14.84
C ALA A 75 1.44 13.23 13.51
N ASP A 76 2.44 12.35 13.40
CA ASP A 76 3.18 12.11 12.15
C ASP A 76 2.26 11.51 11.09
N ALA A 77 1.39 10.55 11.46
CA ALA A 77 0.40 9.98 10.56
C ALA A 77 -0.55 11.04 10.00
N GLU A 78 -1.10 11.91 10.84
CA GLU A 78 -2.03 12.96 10.39
C GLU A 78 -1.32 14.00 9.51
N THR A 79 -0.07 14.33 9.83
CA THR A 79 0.75 15.24 9.02
C THR A 79 1.01 14.64 7.64
N PHE A 80 1.42 13.37 7.59
CA PHE A 80 1.68 12.66 6.35
C PHE A 80 0.41 12.46 5.51
N ARG A 81 -0.73 12.16 6.14
CA ARG A 81 -2.02 12.02 5.44
C ARG A 81 -2.41 13.29 4.69
N ARG A 82 -2.21 14.46 5.32
CA ARG A 82 -2.54 15.77 4.72
C ARG A 82 -1.69 16.13 3.52
N THR A 83 -0.44 15.69 3.49
CA THR A 83 0.51 16.04 2.42
C THR A 83 0.57 15.00 1.30
N SER A 84 0.33 13.72 1.60
CA SER A 84 0.42 12.62 0.62
C SER A 84 -0.87 12.37 -0.17
N GLY A 85 -2.03 12.74 0.39
CA GLY A 85 -3.34 12.42 -0.19
C GLY A 85 -3.80 10.97 0.01
N ILE A 86 -3.04 10.15 0.76
CA ILE A 86 -3.38 8.76 1.08
C ILE A 86 -4.58 8.74 2.05
N THR A 87 -5.55 7.87 1.81
CA THR A 87 -6.82 7.85 2.56
C THR A 87 -6.65 7.50 4.03
N LYS A 88 -5.91 6.42 4.33
CA LYS A 88 -5.64 5.95 5.69
C LYS A 88 -4.14 5.91 5.94
N VAL A 89 -3.70 6.51 7.03
CA VAL A 89 -2.32 6.46 7.50
C VAL A 89 -2.35 6.02 8.97
N VAL A 90 -1.62 4.97 9.30
CA VAL A 90 -1.46 4.49 10.68
C VAL A 90 0.02 4.55 11.04
N ALA A 91 0.34 5.14 12.20
CA ALA A 91 1.70 5.21 12.71
C ALA A 91 1.86 4.46 14.03
N GLY A 92 3.02 3.86 14.24
CA GLY A 92 3.44 3.32 15.54
C GLY A 92 2.67 2.09 16.03
N SER A 93 1.90 1.42 15.17
CA SER A 93 1.21 0.18 15.51
C SER A 93 2.14 -1.03 15.39
N SER A 94 2.07 -1.94 16.36
CA SER A 94 2.75 -3.24 16.35
C SER A 94 1.96 -4.34 15.62
N GLU A 95 0.71 -4.05 15.24
CA GLU A 95 -0.13 -5.00 14.53
C GLU A 95 0.31 -5.20 13.08
N ALA A 96 -0.13 -6.29 12.47
CA ALA A 96 0.11 -6.54 11.06
C ALA A 96 -0.77 -5.62 10.20
N LEU A 97 -0.24 -5.15 9.08
CA LEU A 97 -0.95 -4.27 8.14
C LEU A 97 -2.32 -4.82 7.72
N VAL A 98 -2.42 -6.14 7.53
CA VAL A 98 -3.66 -6.80 7.12
C VAL A 98 -4.82 -6.65 8.12
N GLN A 99 -4.52 -6.38 9.39
CA GLN A 99 -5.53 -6.18 10.45
C GLN A 99 -6.18 -4.79 10.38
N HIS A 100 -5.59 -3.86 9.61
CA HIS A 100 -6.06 -2.50 9.43
C HIS A 100 -6.77 -2.28 8.09
N LEU A 101 -6.88 -3.32 7.26
CA LEU A 101 -7.60 -3.25 5.98
C LEU A 101 -9.11 -3.12 6.19
N TRP A 102 -9.80 -2.58 5.19
CA TRP A 102 -11.25 -2.40 5.17
C TRP A 102 -11.88 -2.87 3.86
#